data_AF-A0A6B0T3E8-F1
#
_entry.id   AF-A0A6B0T3E8-F1
#
_cell.length_a   1.000
_cell.length_b   1.000
_cell.length_c   1.000
_cell.angle_alpha   90.00
_cell.angle_beta   90.00
_cell.angle_gamma   90.00
#
_symmetry.space_group_name_H-M   'P 1'
#
loop_
_entity.id
_entity.type
_entity.pdbx_description
1 polymer ?
#
loop_
_entity_poly.entity_id
_entity_poly.type
_entity_poly.pdbx_seq_one_letter_code
_entity_poly.pdbx_strand_id
1 'polypeptide(L)'
;MIGEPEAIPETLRERDQWVCWREEERDGKPTKIPVTPGAGGFASATESETWASFGAALDYTETEYADGVGFVFTDDDPIVGVDLDDCRDPETDDVDDAALDIIRRLDSYTEVSPSGTGYHVLITGELPDGRNRRGSVELYDTARFFTVTGDHVERTPTRVARRQDAVTAIHREYVQDTERDTASESEQRGGADPRSPTTDAADVDVDLEDEDLLEKARNASNSEKFERLWNGNTVGYDSQSEADMALCCLLAFWTGGDQTQMEQLFRQSGLIREKWDEVHYADGSTYGEKTIERAIATTSEFYDPDAGDDTADPHGPPDRVTAGSTPDEADRSRTYLAEKNRLLSERVDELEATLEQKTERIETLEAEIERLTDELAARDGETEQSQEEDSGTASETGDDPEPASMLRRFFGGRSE
;
A
#
# COMPACT_ATOMS: atom_id res chain seq x y z
N MET A 1 -6.33 7.38 22.14
CA MET A 1 -6.41 6.72 23.47
C MET A 1 -7.46 5.62 23.41
N ILE A 2 -7.10 4.37 23.71
CA ILE A 2 -8.05 3.25 23.77
C ILE A 2 -8.96 3.45 24.98
N GLY A 3 -10.27 3.53 24.77
CA GLY A 3 -11.24 3.73 25.84
C GLY A 3 -11.41 2.50 26.73
N GLU A 4 -11.48 1.32 26.12
CA GLU A 4 -11.70 0.04 26.80
C GLU A 4 -10.80 -1.07 26.22
N PRO A 5 -9.56 -1.25 26.72
CA PRO A 5 -8.64 -2.26 26.17
C PRO A 5 -9.13 -3.70 26.32
N GLU A 6 -10.06 -3.93 27.25
CA GLU A 6 -10.71 -5.22 27.49
C GLU A 6 -11.73 -5.59 26.41
N ALA A 7 -12.25 -4.60 25.67
CA ALA A 7 -13.17 -4.81 24.56
C ALA A 7 -12.48 -5.42 23.34
N ILE A 8 -11.15 -5.24 23.23
CA ILE A 8 -10.34 -5.84 22.17
C ILE A 8 -10.29 -7.36 22.36
N PRO A 9 -10.61 -8.16 21.32
CA PRO A 9 -10.62 -9.62 21.40
C PRO A 9 -9.31 -10.20 21.92
N GLU A 10 -9.41 -11.17 22.84
CA GLU A 10 -8.25 -11.88 23.42
C GLU A 10 -7.36 -12.49 22.34
N THR A 11 -7.97 -13.03 21.28
CA THR A 11 -7.25 -13.58 20.12
C THR A 11 -6.27 -12.59 19.50
N LEU A 12 -6.57 -11.29 19.48
CA LEU A 12 -5.65 -10.27 18.97
C LEU A 12 -4.61 -9.90 20.02
N ARG A 13 -5.04 -9.74 21.28
CA ARG A 13 -4.17 -9.33 22.39
C ARG A 13 -3.06 -10.34 22.69
N GLU A 14 -3.28 -11.62 22.42
CA GLU A 14 -2.31 -12.70 22.64
C GLU A 14 -1.16 -12.74 21.61
N ARG A 15 -1.22 -11.91 20.55
CA ARG A 15 -0.20 -11.89 19.49
C ARG A 15 0.82 -10.78 19.72
N ASP A 16 2.07 -11.02 19.30
CA ASP A 16 3.16 -10.05 19.34
C ASP A 16 3.27 -9.26 18.02
N GLN A 17 2.13 -8.74 17.54
CA GLN A 17 1.99 -8.04 16.25
C GLN A 17 1.47 -6.60 16.44
N TRP A 18 1.76 -6.00 17.61
CA TRP A 18 1.27 -4.67 17.95
C TRP A 18 2.32 -3.60 17.69
N VAL A 19 1.87 -2.53 17.06
CA VAL A 19 2.62 -1.28 16.90
C VAL A 19 1.87 -0.16 17.61
N CYS A 20 2.52 0.97 17.79
CA CYS A 20 1.83 2.23 18.06
C CYS A 20 1.62 2.98 16.75
N TRP A 21 0.82 4.03 16.77
CA TRP A 21 0.79 5.00 15.68
C TRP A 21 0.70 6.41 16.24
N ARG A 22 1.12 7.37 15.43
CA ARG A 22 0.91 8.79 15.68
C ARG A 22 0.46 9.50 14.41
N GLU A 23 -0.31 10.56 14.56
CA GLU A 23 -0.70 11.42 13.46
C GLU A 23 0.43 12.40 13.13
N GLU A 24 0.83 12.40 11.86
CA GLU A 24 1.77 13.36 11.31
C GLU A 24 1.23 13.97 10.03
N GLU A 25 1.57 15.24 9.79
CA GLU A 25 1.24 15.91 8.54
C GLU A 25 2.22 15.48 7.45
N ARG A 26 1.72 14.78 6.43
CA ARG A 26 2.48 14.41 5.23
C ARG A 26 1.80 15.04 4.03
N ASP A 27 2.52 15.86 3.28
CA ASP A 27 2.01 16.56 2.10
C ASP A 27 0.73 17.37 2.37
N GLY A 28 0.64 17.99 3.55
CA GLY A 28 -0.53 18.77 3.99
C GLY A 28 -1.74 17.92 4.40
N LYS A 29 -1.58 16.59 4.52
CA LYS A 29 -2.63 15.66 4.93
C LYS A 29 -2.27 14.95 6.24
N PRO A 30 -3.21 14.83 7.19
CA PRO A 30 -3.00 14.01 8.38
C PRO A 30 -2.84 12.55 7.97
N THR A 31 -1.70 11.96 8.32
CA THR A 31 -1.34 10.58 8.01
C THR A 31 -0.98 9.85 9.29
N LYS A 32 -1.50 8.65 9.47
CA LYS A 32 -1.22 7.82 10.64
C LYS A 32 0.03 7.00 10.37
N ILE A 33 1.12 7.32 11.07
CA ILE A 33 2.42 6.70 10.89
C ILE A 33 2.63 5.65 11.99
N PRO A 34 3.00 4.40 11.64
CA PRO A 34 3.29 3.36 12.61
C PRO A 34 4.59 3.66 13.36
N VAL A 35 4.58 3.39 14.67
CA VAL A 35 5.64 3.69 15.63
C VAL A 35 6.00 2.43 16.40
N THR A 36 7.29 2.14 16.51
CA THR A 36 7.83 1.01 17.27
C THR A 36 7.63 1.28 18.77
N PRO A 37 6.85 0.44 19.49
CA PRO A 37 6.64 0.61 20.92
C PRO A 37 7.97 0.60 21.69
N GLY A 38 8.17 1.56 22.59
CA GLY A 38 9.36 1.68 23.43
C GLY A 38 10.57 2.39 22.78
N ALA A 39 10.71 2.35 21.44
CA ALA A 39 11.80 3.01 20.73
C ALA A 39 11.39 4.35 20.08
N GLY A 40 10.11 4.53 19.73
CA GLY A 40 9.58 5.77 19.15
C GLY A 40 9.97 6.02 17.68
N GLY A 41 10.72 5.09 17.07
CA GLY A 41 11.03 5.11 15.64
C GLY A 41 9.89 4.58 14.78
N PHE A 42 10.05 4.62 13.46
CA PHE A 42 9.08 4.05 12.51
C PHE A 42 8.99 2.53 12.67
N ALA A 43 7.76 1.99 12.74
CA ALA A 43 7.52 0.56 12.67
C ALA A 43 7.17 0.13 11.24
N SER A 44 7.69 -1.01 10.80
CA SER A 44 7.37 -1.58 9.50
C SER A 44 6.16 -2.50 9.59
N ALA A 45 5.31 -2.55 8.56
CA ALA A 45 4.23 -3.51 8.47
C ALA A 45 4.70 -4.92 8.05
N THR A 46 6.01 -5.10 7.80
CA THR A 46 6.59 -6.38 7.33
C THR A 46 7.80 -6.84 8.14
N GLU A 47 8.31 -6.03 9.08
CA GLU A 47 9.46 -6.39 9.93
C GLU A 47 9.02 -6.63 11.37
N SER A 48 8.95 -7.91 11.76
CA SER A 48 8.45 -8.32 13.07
C SER A 48 9.27 -7.82 14.27
N GLU A 49 10.53 -7.48 14.05
CA GLU A 49 11.40 -6.85 15.07
C GLU A 49 10.93 -5.46 15.49
N THR A 50 10.06 -4.82 14.70
CA THR A 50 9.49 -3.50 15.00
C THR A 50 8.15 -3.57 15.75
N TRP A 51 7.64 -4.79 16.02
CA TRP A 51 6.38 -5.02 16.71
C TRP A 51 6.62 -5.40 18.17
N ALA A 52 5.56 -5.38 18.96
CA ALA A 52 5.59 -5.75 20.37
C ALA A 52 4.31 -6.51 20.79
N SER A 53 4.30 -6.95 22.04
CA SER A 53 3.08 -7.43 22.69
C SER A 53 2.04 -6.32 22.86
N PHE A 54 0.76 -6.69 22.96
CA PHE A 54 -0.32 -5.74 23.22
C PHE A 54 -0.07 -4.87 24.46
N GLY A 55 0.38 -5.49 25.56
CA GLY A 55 0.67 -4.77 26.80
C GLY A 55 1.76 -3.72 26.63
N ALA A 56 2.86 -4.06 25.94
CA ALA A 56 3.94 -3.12 25.69
C ALA A 56 3.52 -1.95 24.77
N ALA A 57 2.71 -2.23 23.74
CA ALA A 57 2.14 -1.19 22.88
C ALA A 57 1.19 -0.28 23.67
N LEU A 58 0.31 -0.85 24.49
CA LEU A 58 -0.62 -0.10 25.33
C LEU A 58 0.10 0.80 26.33
N ASP A 59 1.08 0.27 27.06
CA ASP A 59 1.89 1.04 28.01
C ASP A 59 2.60 2.21 27.31
N TYR A 60 3.06 2.02 26.07
CA TYR A 60 3.72 3.07 25.30
C TYR A 60 2.77 4.20 24.87
N THR A 61 1.47 3.92 24.71
CA THR A 61 0.46 4.96 24.44
C THR A 61 0.22 5.91 25.61
N GLU A 62 0.72 5.61 26.82
CA GLU A 62 0.70 6.57 27.94
C GLU A 62 1.73 7.70 27.76
N THR A 63 2.62 7.58 26.77
CA THR A 63 3.61 8.61 26.43
C THR A 63 3.06 9.62 25.42
N GLU A 64 3.73 10.76 25.25
CA GLU A 64 3.37 11.75 24.21
C GLU A 64 3.78 11.35 22.79
N TYR A 65 4.40 10.17 22.61
CA TYR A 65 4.98 9.74 21.34
C TYR A 65 4.06 8.81 20.53
N ALA A 66 2.87 8.51 21.03
CA ALA A 66 1.89 7.63 20.39
C ALA A 66 0.45 8.09 20.67
N ASP A 67 -0.38 8.15 19.63
CA ASP A 67 -1.81 8.53 19.73
C ASP A 67 -2.72 7.31 19.96
N GLY A 68 -2.26 6.13 19.57
CA GLY A 68 -2.95 4.87 19.75
C GLY A 68 -2.11 3.66 19.38
N VAL A 69 -2.74 2.49 19.43
CA VAL A 69 -2.14 1.21 19.00
C VAL A 69 -2.63 0.82 17.62
N GLY A 70 -1.86 -0.03 16.95
CA GLY A 70 -2.23 -0.68 15.71
C GLY A 70 -1.86 -2.15 15.73
N PHE A 71 -2.55 -2.92 14.90
CA PHE A 71 -2.33 -4.36 14.72
C PHE A 71 -1.85 -4.62 13.30
N VAL A 72 -0.76 -5.35 13.15
CA VAL A 72 -0.16 -5.69 11.85
C VAL A 72 -0.69 -7.03 11.36
N PHE A 73 -1.17 -7.07 10.11
CA PHE A 73 -1.60 -8.31 9.45
C PHE A 73 -0.42 -8.97 8.75
N THR A 74 -0.33 -10.30 8.87
CA THR A 74 0.78 -11.08 8.30
C THR A 74 0.28 -12.35 7.65
N ASP A 75 1.06 -12.88 6.71
CA ASP A 75 0.75 -14.16 6.05
C ASP A 75 0.71 -15.35 7.04
N ASP A 76 1.30 -15.20 8.22
CA ASP A 76 1.37 -16.23 9.27
C ASP A 76 0.14 -16.26 10.19
N ASP A 77 -0.77 -15.28 10.08
CA ASP A 77 -1.98 -15.22 10.87
C ASP A 77 -3.25 -15.15 9.99
N PRO A 78 -4.31 -15.88 10.35
CA PRO A 78 -5.50 -15.96 9.51
C PRO A 78 -6.44 -14.77 9.72
N ILE A 79 -5.93 -13.57 10.05
CA ILE A 79 -6.77 -12.40 10.34
C ILE A 79 -6.89 -11.53 9.09
N VAL A 80 -8.13 -11.20 8.73
CA VAL A 80 -8.43 -10.24 7.67
C VAL A 80 -9.08 -9.01 8.30
N GLY A 81 -8.54 -7.84 7.99
CA GLY A 81 -9.13 -6.55 8.29
C GLY A 81 -9.96 -6.04 7.11
N VAL A 82 -11.20 -5.65 7.39
CA VAL A 82 -12.09 -4.97 6.44
C VAL A 82 -12.28 -3.53 6.93
N ASP A 83 -11.81 -2.57 6.15
CA ASP A 83 -11.92 -1.14 6.41
C ASP A 83 -13.09 -0.55 5.61
N LEU A 84 -13.93 0.23 6.29
CA LEU A 84 -15.12 0.87 5.74
C LEU A 84 -15.01 2.37 6.00
N ASP A 85 -14.47 3.09 5.03
CA ASP A 85 -14.21 4.54 5.11
C ASP A 85 -15.48 5.38 4.89
N ASP A 86 -15.57 6.52 5.59
CA ASP A 86 -16.56 7.59 5.39
C ASP A 86 -18.03 7.11 5.27
N CYS A 87 -18.38 6.06 6.00
CA CYS A 87 -19.69 5.39 5.94
C CYS A 87 -20.56 5.62 7.18
N ARG A 88 -20.09 6.43 8.14
CA ARG A 88 -20.78 6.79 9.39
C ARG A 88 -20.78 8.31 9.59
N ASP A 89 -21.94 8.86 9.93
CA ASP A 89 -22.04 10.21 10.48
C ASP A 89 -21.87 10.17 12.01
N PRO A 90 -20.80 10.78 12.58
CA PRO A 90 -20.55 10.74 14.01
C PRO A 90 -21.52 11.57 14.85
N GLU A 91 -22.27 12.50 14.25
CA GLU A 91 -23.26 13.32 14.96
C GLU A 91 -24.63 12.62 15.04
N THR A 92 -25.01 11.88 14.00
CA THR A 92 -26.35 11.24 13.91
C THR A 92 -26.35 9.74 14.15
N ASP A 93 -25.19 9.08 14.16
CA ASP A 93 -25.04 7.61 14.12
C ASP A 93 -25.64 6.97 12.84
N ASP A 94 -25.93 7.75 11.81
CA ASP A 94 -26.38 7.20 10.53
C ASP A 94 -25.23 6.46 9.84
N VAL A 95 -25.55 5.31 9.24
CA VAL A 95 -24.59 4.42 8.60
C VAL A 95 -25.07 4.09 7.19
N ASP A 96 -24.16 4.09 6.23
CA ASP A 96 -24.44 3.70 4.86
C ASP A 96 -24.98 2.26 4.78
N ASP A 97 -25.99 2.05 3.92
CA ASP A 97 -26.62 0.75 3.75
C ASP A 97 -25.62 -0.35 3.34
N ALA A 98 -24.63 0.00 2.51
CA ALA A 98 -23.58 -0.93 2.08
C ALA A 98 -22.67 -1.36 3.25
N ALA A 99 -22.22 -0.40 4.07
CA ALA A 99 -21.41 -0.69 5.24
C ALA A 99 -22.20 -1.55 6.25
N LEU A 100 -23.48 -1.22 6.47
CA LEU A 100 -24.34 -1.97 7.36
C LEU A 100 -24.62 -3.40 6.87
N ASP A 101 -24.77 -3.62 5.56
CA ASP A 101 -24.88 -4.96 4.97
C ASP A 101 -23.59 -5.77 5.19
N ILE A 102 -22.43 -5.17 4.91
CA ILE A 102 -21.12 -5.80 5.11
C ILE A 102 -20.93 -6.21 6.57
N ILE A 103 -21.13 -5.29 7.53
CA ILE A 103 -20.99 -5.55 8.97
C ILE A 103 -21.90 -6.71 9.41
N ARG A 104 -23.16 -6.72 8.94
CA ARG A 104 -24.12 -7.78 9.27
C ARG A 104 -23.76 -9.13 8.68
N ARG A 105 -23.21 -9.17 7.47
CA ARG A 105 -22.80 -10.41 6.79
C ARG A 105 -21.52 -10.98 7.39
N LEU A 106 -20.58 -10.12 7.74
CA LEU A 106 -19.36 -10.52 8.42
C LEU A 106 -19.65 -10.97 9.86
N ASP A 107 -20.58 -10.35 10.58
CA ASP A 107 -21.01 -10.78 11.92
C ASP A 107 -19.80 -11.20 12.80
N SER A 108 -18.89 -10.24 13.01
CA SER A 108 -17.62 -10.43 13.71
C SER A 108 -17.30 -9.19 14.53
N TYR A 109 -16.14 -9.17 15.19
CA TYR A 109 -15.65 -7.98 15.89
C TYR A 109 -15.64 -6.77 14.97
N THR A 110 -16.33 -5.72 15.39
CA THR A 110 -16.42 -4.45 14.70
C THR A 110 -16.18 -3.31 15.68
N GLU A 111 -15.36 -2.35 15.28
CA GLU A 111 -15.07 -1.15 16.05
C GLU A 111 -15.15 0.09 15.17
N VAL A 112 -15.39 1.25 15.80
CA VAL A 112 -15.35 2.55 15.14
C VAL A 112 -13.91 2.93 14.85
N SER A 113 -13.62 3.42 13.63
CA SER A 113 -12.27 3.86 13.24
C SER A 113 -11.86 5.13 14.01
N PRO A 114 -10.56 5.48 14.08
CA PRO A 114 -10.13 6.65 14.85
C PRO A 114 -10.71 7.99 14.39
N SER A 115 -11.11 8.12 13.12
CA SER A 115 -11.77 9.33 12.62
C SER A 115 -13.21 9.47 13.12
N GLY A 116 -13.83 8.38 13.57
CA GLY A 116 -15.24 8.31 13.90
C GLY A 116 -16.16 8.22 12.67
N THR A 117 -15.63 8.32 11.45
CA THR A 117 -16.43 8.32 10.21
C THR A 117 -16.53 6.95 9.54
N GLY A 118 -15.83 5.95 10.05
CA GLY A 118 -15.78 4.61 9.47
C GLY A 118 -15.75 3.49 10.50
N TYR A 119 -15.61 2.26 10.01
CA TYR A 119 -15.56 1.05 10.83
C TYR A 119 -14.44 0.12 10.40
N HIS A 120 -13.84 -0.58 11.37
CA HIS A 120 -13.01 -1.75 11.11
C HIS A 120 -13.77 -3.01 11.49
N VAL A 121 -13.83 -4.00 10.59
CA VAL A 121 -14.32 -5.35 10.90
C VAL A 121 -13.16 -6.33 10.81
N LEU A 122 -12.90 -7.05 11.89
CA LEU A 122 -11.83 -8.06 11.95
C LEU A 122 -12.44 -9.45 11.93
N ILE A 123 -11.98 -10.30 11.03
CA ILE A 123 -12.44 -11.69 10.87
C ILE A 123 -11.27 -12.67 10.83
N THR A 124 -11.58 -13.95 10.96
CA THR A 124 -10.66 -15.02 10.58
C THR A 124 -11.00 -15.56 9.19
N GLY A 125 -10.04 -15.58 8.28
CA GLY A 125 -10.19 -16.03 6.89
C GLY A 125 -8.94 -15.77 6.05
N GLU A 126 -9.08 -15.96 4.75
CA GLU A 126 -8.06 -15.68 3.73
C GLU A 126 -8.71 -14.77 2.66
N LEU A 127 -8.00 -13.72 2.24
CA LEU A 127 -8.50 -12.83 1.20
C LEU A 127 -8.35 -13.50 -0.18
N PRO A 128 -9.39 -13.48 -1.04
CA PRO A 128 -9.23 -13.98 -2.39
C PRO A 128 -8.28 -13.10 -3.21
N ASP A 129 -7.53 -13.72 -4.12
CA ASP A 129 -6.63 -13.02 -5.03
C ASP A 129 -7.32 -11.91 -5.83
N GLY A 130 -6.57 -10.86 -6.13
CA GLY A 130 -6.97 -9.78 -7.02
C GLY A 130 -7.06 -8.44 -6.31
N ARG A 131 -8.01 -7.62 -6.73
CA ARG A 131 -8.23 -6.28 -6.16
C ARG A 131 -8.65 -6.42 -4.70
N ASN A 132 -8.08 -5.59 -3.83
CA ASN A 132 -8.36 -5.59 -2.40
C ASN A 132 -9.09 -4.31 -1.93
N ARG A 133 -9.27 -3.33 -2.81
CA ARG A 133 -9.99 -2.08 -2.55
C ARG A 133 -10.89 -1.66 -3.71
N ARG A 134 -12.10 -1.18 -3.38
CA ARG A 134 -12.98 -0.47 -4.32
C ARG A 134 -13.83 0.55 -3.55
N GLY A 135 -13.80 1.81 -3.98
CA GLY A 135 -14.49 2.89 -3.28
C GLY A 135 -13.98 3.04 -1.85
N SER A 136 -14.91 3.03 -0.89
CA SER A 136 -14.69 3.09 0.55
C SER A 136 -14.50 1.74 1.24
N VAL A 137 -14.49 0.63 0.48
CA VAL A 137 -14.31 -0.72 1.03
C VAL A 137 -12.90 -1.21 0.72
N GLU A 138 -12.10 -1.44 1.77
CA GLU A 138 -10.75 -2.01 1.67
C GLU A 138 -10.63 -3.30 2.49
N LEU A 139 -9.92 -4.30 1.97
CA LEU A 139 -9.67 -5.58 2.64
C LEU A 139 -8.18 -5.87 2.64
N TYR A 140 -7.64 -6.29 3.78
CA TYR A 140 -6.23 -6.64 3.92
C TYR A 140 -6.05 -7.83 4.85
N ASP A 141 -5.15 -8.73 4.49
CA ASP A 141 -4.72 -9.87 5.29
C ASP A 141 -3.19 -9.92 5.47
N THR A 142 -2.44 -9.01 4.85
CA THR A 142 -0.98 -8.94 4.97
C THR A 142 -0.41 -7.55 4.69
N ALA A 143 0.84 -7.32 5.11
CA ALA A 143 1.69 -6.17 4.80
C ALA A 143 1.06 -4.78 5.08
N ARG A 144 0.10 -4.72 5.99
CA ARG A 144 -0.55 -3.48 6.42
C ARG A 144 -0.87 -3.58 7.92
N PHE A 145 -1.05 -2.43 8.55
CA PHE A 145 -1.55 -2.35 9.91
C PHE A 145 -2.88 -1.61 9.93
N PHE A 146 -3.77 -2.01 10.81
CA PHE A 146 -4.95 -1.21 11.15
C PHE A 146 -4.72 -0.54 12.50
N THR A 147 -5.15 0.70 12.62
CA THR A 147 -5.30 1.32 13.93
C THR A 147 -6.41 0.63 14.70
N VAL A 148 -6.17 0.32 15.98
CA VAL A 148 -7.17 -0.34 16.82
C VAL A 148 -7.65 0.62 17.89
N THR A 149 -8.96 0.85 17.96
CA THR A 149 -9.57 1.80 18.89
C THR A 149 -10.13 1.12 20.13
N GLY A 150 -10.58 -0.13 20.01
CA GLY A 150 -11.37 -0.79 21.07
C GLY A 150 -12.78 -0.21 21.24
N ASP A 151 -13.20 0.73 20.39
CA ASP A 151 -14.53 1.34 20.42
C ASP A 151 -15.55 0.40 19.77
N HIS A 152 -15.89 -0.66 20.52
CA HIS A 152 -16.71 -1.77 20.03
C HIS A 152 -18.12 -1.31 19.64
N VAL A 153 -18.54 -1.66 18.42
CA VAL A 153 -19.87 -1.34 17.93
C VAL A 153 -20.91 -2.23 18.61
N GLU A 154 -21.86 -1.61 19.31
CA GLU A 154 -22.93 -2.32 19.98
C GLU A 154 -23.64 -3.32 19.05
N ARG A 155 -24.01 -4.48 19.59
CA ARG A 155 -24.75 -5.56 18.89
C ARG A 155 -23.97 -6.28 17.80
N THR A 156 -22.70 -5.95 17.59
CA THR A 156 -21.76 -6.81 16.85
C THR A 156 -21.09 -7.80 17.82
N PRO A 157 -20.59 -8.95 17.35
CA PRO A 157 -19.84 -9.88 18.21
C PRO A 157 -18.60 -9.24 18.85
N THR A 158 -18.28 -9.61 20.08
CA THR A 158 -17.05 -9.16 20.77
C THR A 158 -15.83 -10.03 20.47
N ARG A 159 -15.93 -10.91 19.48
CA ARG A 159 -14.90 -11.89 19.10
C ARG A 159 -14.62 -11.83 17.61
N VAL A 160 -13.37 -12.10 17.24
CA VAL A 160 -13.02 -12.35 15.84
C VAL A 160 -13.56 -13.72 15.43
N ALA A 161 -14.51 -13.74 14.49
CA ALA A 161 -15.18 -14.93 14.01
C ALA A 161 -14.60 -15.40 12.66
N ARG A 162 -14.61 -16.71 12.41
CA ARG A 162 -14.24 -17.26 11.10
C ARG A 162 -15.35 -17.03 10.08
N ARG A 163 -15.03 -16.34 8.97
CA ARG A 163 -16.01 -15.80 8.02
C ARG A 163 -15.61 -15.94 6.55
N GLN A 164 -14.98 -17.07 6.19
CA GLN A 164 -14.46 -17.30 4.83
C GLN A 164 -15.51 -17.08 3.72
N ASP A 165 -16.68 -17.74 3.82
CA ASP A 165 -17.70 -17.62 2.78
C ASP A 165 -18.24 -16.19 2.65
N ALA A 166 -18.36 -15.48 3.79
CA ALA A 166 -18.85 -14.11 3.83
C ALA A 166 -17.83 -13.13 3.22
N VAL A 167 -16.54 -13.23 3.58
CA VAL A 167 -15.50 -12.36 3.01
C VAL A 167 -15.30 -12.62 1.53
N THR A 168 -15.38 -13.86 1.07
CA THR A 168 -15.33 -14.16 -0.37
C THR A 168 -16.54 -13.58 -1.12
N ALA A 169 -17.74 -13.64 -0.54
CA ALA A 169 -18.93 -13.04 -1.14
C ALA A 169 -18.84 -11.50 -1.19
N ILE A 170 -18.40 -10.87 -0.09
CA ILE A 170 -18.20 -9.42 -0.01
C ILE A 170 -17.12 -8.97 -0.99
N HIS A 171 -16.00 -9.69 -1.07
CA HIS A 171 -14.94 -9.43 -2.03
C HIS A 171 -15.48 -9.46 -3.46
N ARG A 172 -16.27 -10.47 -3.83
CA ARG A 172 -16.86 -10.54 -5.17
C ARG A 172 -17.81 -9.37 -5.48
N GLU A 173 -18.63 -8.98 -4.52
CA GLU A 173 -19.74 -8.04 -4.73
C GLU A 173 -19.31 -6.57 -4.63
N TYR A 174 -18.52 -6.26 -3.60
CA TYR A 174 -18.11 -4.90 -3.28
C TYR A 174 -16.73 -4.55 -3.80
N VAL A 175 -15.88 -5.53 -4.12
CA VAL A 175 -14.47 -5.29 -4.49
C VAL A 175 -14.17 -5.73 -5.92
N GLN A 176 -14.48 -6.96 -6.31
CA GLN A 176 -14.25 -7.46 -7.67
C GLN A 176 -15.17 -6.76 -8.67
N ASP A 177 -14.62 -6.44 -9.84
CA ASP A 177 -15.43 -6.07 -11.00
C ASP A 177 -16.14 -7.32 -11.51
N THR A 178 -17.45 -7.39 -11.28
CA THR A 178 -18.28 -8.33 -12.02
C THR A 178 -18.84 -7.57 -13.23
N GLU A 179 -18.31 -7.81 -14.43
CA GLU A 179 -18.94 -7.45 -15.71
C GLU A 179 -20.24 -8.26 -15.94
N ARG A 180 -21.20 -8.18 -15.02
CA ARG A 180 -22.54 -8.75 -15.19
C ARG A 180 -23.55 -7.85 -14.49
N ASP A 181 -24.07 -6.88 -15.24
CA ASP A 181 -25.49 -6.45 -15.15
C ASP A 181 -25.83 -5.41 -16.24
N THR A 182 -25.59 -5.74 -17.51
CA THR A 182 -26.27 -5.09 -18.65
C THR A 182 -26.84 -6.08 -19.67
N ALA A 183 -26.83 -7.38 -19.37
CA ALA A 183 -27.26 -8.43 -20.30
C ALA A 183 -28.30 -9.36 -19.67
N SER A 184 -29.44 -8.84 -19.21
CA SER A 184 -30.71 -9.58 -19.11
C SER A 184 -31.87 -8.68 -18.69
N GLU A 185 -32.30 -7.77 -19.56
CA GLU A 185 -33.68 -7.26 -19.54
C GLU A 185 -34.02 -6.57 -20.88
N SER A 186 -34.05 -7.32 -21.98
CA SER A 186 -34.68 -6.86 -23.23
C SER A 186 -34.92 -8.00 -24.23
N GLU A 187 -35.53 -9.10 -23.79
CA GLU A 187 -36.18 -10.04 -24.70
C GLU A 187 -37.69 -10.03 -24.48
N GLN A 188 -38.37 -9.05 -25.10
CA GLN A 188 -39.66 -9.25 -25.78
C GLN A 188 -40.20 -7.93 -26.39
N ARG A 189 -39.97 -7.75 -27.69
CA ARG A 189 -41.02 -7.67 -28.74
C ARG A 189 -40.43 -7.05 -30.02
N GLY A 190 -40.37 -7.86 -31.06
CA GLY A 190 -39.91 -7.47 -32.38
C GLY A 190 -40.92 -6.67 -33.20
N GLY A 191 -40.42 -6.09 -34.30
CA GLY A 191 -41.20 -5.52 -35.39
C GLY A 191 -40.39 -4.52 -36.21
N ALA A 192 -39.89 -4.95 -37.37
CA ALA A 192 -39.07 -4.19 -38.32
C ALA A 192 -39.83 -3.05 -39.05
N ASP A 193 -39.17 -1.91 -39.33
CA ASP A 193 -38.70 -1.46 -40.66
C ASP A 193 -38.00 -0.07 -40.55
N PRO A 194 -37.02 0.30 -41.39
CA PRO A 194 -36.03 1.35 -41.13
C PRO A 194 -36.34 2.67 -41.84
N ARG A 195 -36.28 3.80 -41.12
CA ARG A 195 -35.90 5.13 -41.65
C ARG A 195 -35.25 5.97 -40.55
N SER A 196 -33.97 6.31 -40.76
CA SER A 196 -33.13 7.35 -40.12
C SER A 196 -33.86 8.68 -39.86
N PRO A 197 -33.37 9.58 -38.98
CA PRO A 197 -31.96 9.80 -38.63
C PRO A 197 -31.59 9.84 -37.13
N THR A 198 -30.29 9.66 -36.92
CA THR A 198 -29.49 9.86 -35.71
C THR A 198 -29.49 11.33 -35.26
N THR A 199 -29.76 11.57 -33.98
CA THR A 199 -29.63 12.85 -33.24
C THR A 199 -29.89 12.50 -31.77
N ASP A 200 -29.14 12.80 -30.72
CA ASP A 200 -27.81 13.35 -30.46
C ASP A 200 -27.41 12.73 -29.11
N ALA A 201 -26.22 12.14 -29.02
CA ALA A 201 -25.51 12.06 -27.76
C ALA A 201 -24.65 13.33 -27.72
N ALA A 202 -24.83 14.16 -26.71
CA ALA A 202 -24.04 15.36 -26.56
C ALA A 202 -22.58 14.97 -26.27
N ASP A 203 -21.75 15.10 -27.30
CA ASP A 203 -20.31 15.39 -27.21
C ASP A 203 -20.10 16.58 -26.29
N VAL A 204 -19.15 16.46 -25.36
CA VAL A 204 -18.46 17.62 -24.82
C VAL A 204 -17.16 17.72 -25.61
N ASP A 205 -17.21 18.52 -26.67
CA ASP A 205 -16.11 18.81 -27.58
C ASP A 205 -15.18 19.82 -26.88
N VAL A 206 -14.05 19.34 -26.36
CA VAL A 206 -13.00 20.22 -25.82
C VAL A 206 -12.14 20.68 -27.00
N ASP A 207 -12.62 21.69 -27.71
CA ASP A 207 -12.00 22.31 -28.88
C ASP A 207 -10.81 23.22 -28.46
N LEU A 208 -9.80 22.63 -27.80
CA LEU A 208 -8.52 23.27 -27.49
C LEU A 208 -7.39 22.50 -28.19
N GLU A 209 -6.57 23.20 -28.97
CA GLU A 209 -5.40 22.62 -29.62
C GLU A 209 -4.43 22.08 -28.55
N ASP A 210 -3.89 20.87 -28.77
CA ASP A 210 -3.06 20.09 -27.82
C ASP A 210 -1.96 20.90 -27.10
N GLU A 211 -1.40 21.92 -27.75
CA GLU A 211 -0.35 22.80 -27.21
C GLU A 211 -0.88 23.74 -26.11
N ASP A 212 -2.07 24.33 -26.30
CA ASP A 212 -2.71 25.21 -25.31
C ASP A 212 -3.18 24.40 -24.08
N LEU A 213 -3.55 23.14 -24.32
CA LEU A 213 -3.96 22.18 -23.30
C LEU A 213 -2.76 21.77 -22.44
N LEU A 214 -1.62 21.51 -23.07
CA LEU A 214 -0.35 21.24 -22.38
C LEU A 214 0.16 22.45 -21.60
N GLU A 215 0.02 23.67 -22.12
CA GLU A 215 0.41 24.90 -21.42
C GLU A 215 -0.45 25.13 -20.18
N LYS A 216 -1.76 24.87 -20.25
CA LYS A 216 -2.66 24.93 -19.08
C LYS A 216 -2.39 23.83 -18.06
N ALA A 217 -2.14 22.60 -18.50
CA ALA A 217 -1.79 21.49 -17.62
C ALA A 217 -0.46 21.71 -16.87
N ARG A 218 0.52 22.36 -17.53
CA ARG A 218 1.80 22.75 -16.92
C ARG A 218 1.70 23.93 -15.95
N ASN A 219 0.70 24.79 -16.08
CA ASN A 219 0.52 25.97 -15.20
C ASN A 219 -0.48 25.75 -14.05
N ALA A 220 -1.19 24.62 -14.02
CA ALA A 220 -2.15 24.29 -12.96
C ALA A 220 -1.48 23.87 -11.64
N SER A 221 -2.23 23.87 -10.53
CA SER A 221 -1.74 23.54 -9.17
C SER A 221 -1.17 22.11 -9.01
N ASN A 222 -1.33 21.23 -10.02
CA ASN A 222 -0.76 19.88 -10.09
C ASN A 222 0.45 19.77 -11.05
N SER A 223 1.03 20.90 -11.45
CA SER A 223 2.09 21.01 -12.46
C SER A 223 3.33 20.17 -12.16
N GLU A 224 3.77 20.10 -10.90
CA GLU A 224 5.00 19.37 -10.55
C GLU A 224 4.85 17.85 -10.76
N LYS A 225 3.65 17.30 -10.50
CA LYS A 225 3.34 15.88 -10.73
C LYS A 225 3.19 15.59 -12.23
N PHE A 226 2.52 16.49 -12.96
CA PHE A 226 2.34 16.40 -14.40
C PHE A 226 3.68 16.50 -15.14
N GLU A 227 4.51 17.52 -14.85
CA GLU A 227 5.83 17.70 -15.47
C GLU A 227 6.77 16.54 -15.17
N ARG A 228 6.74 15.99 -13.95
CA ARG A 228 7.58 14.84 -13.58
C ARG A 228 7.27 13.61 -14.44
N LEU A 229 5.98 13.26 -14.54
CA LEU A 229 5.51 12.13 -15.35
C LEU A 229 5.69 12.41 -16.84
N TRP A 230 5.39 13.63 -17.29
CA TRP A 230 5.55 14.06 -18.68
C TRP A 230 7.00 13.93 -19.18
N ASN A 231 7.98 14.21 -18.31
CA ASN A 231 9.40 14.06 -18.62
C ASN A 231 9.93 12.62 -18.45
N GLY A 232 9.06 11.64 -18.15
CA GLY A 232 9.46 10.23 -17.99
C GLY A 232 10.05 9.87 -16.64
N ASN A 233 9.93 10.74 -15.62
CA ASN A 233 10.40 10.45 -14.28
C ASN A 233 9.33 9.69 -13.47
N THR A 234 9.65 8.44 -13.14
CA THR A 234 8.76 7.49 -12.44
C THR A 234 9.03 7.37 -10.94
N VAL A 235 9.91 8.22 -10.38
CA VAL A 235 10.21 8.24 -8.94
C VAL A 235 8.95 8.48 -8.11
N GLY A 236 8.67 7.57 -7.18
CA GLY A 236 7.49 7.60 -6.32
C GLY A 236 6.34 6.69 -6.77
N TYR A 237 6.55 5.87 -7.80
CA TYR A 237 5.63 4.81 -8.22
C TYR A 237 6.31 3.45 -8.12
N ASP A 238 5.56 2.43 -7.69
CA ASP A 238 6.09 1.08 -7.46
C ASP A 238 6.35 0.34 -8.78
N SER A 239 5.72 0.82 -9.88
CA SER A 239 6.02 0.33 -11.22
C SER A 239 5.84 1.39 -12.30
N GLN A 240 6.54 1.21 -13.43
CA GLN A 240 6.35 2.09 -14.60
C GLN A 240 4.92 2.00 -15.17
N SER A 241 4.24 0.86 -15.02
CA SER A 241 2.86 0.72 -15.48
C SER A 241 1.87 1.53 -14.63
N GLU A 242 2.22 1.76 -13.36
CA GLU A 242 1.49 2.64 -12.46
C GLU A 242 1.74 4.12 -12.81
N ALA A 243 2.96 4.48 -13.17
CA ALA A 243 3.29 5.81 -13.69
C ALA A 243 2.59 6.10 -15.03
N ASP A 244 2.52 5.11 -15.94
CA ASP A 244 1.76 5.20 -17.19
C ASP A 244 0.28 5.52 -16.92
N MET A 245 -0.34 4.78 -15.99
CA MET A 245 -1.74 4.99 -15.58
C MET A 245 -1.94 6.37 -14.94
N ALA A 246 -1.03 6.81 -14.06
CA ALA A 246 -1.11 8.10 -13.42
C ALA A 246 -1.04 9.25 -14.44
N LEU A 247 -0.22 9.13 -15.49
CA LEU A 247 -0.19 10.11 -16.58
C LEU A 247 -1.48 10.05 -17.41
N CYS A 248 -1.99 8.86 -17.72
CA CYS A 248 -3.25 8.72 -18.46
C CYS A 248 -4.46 9.28 -17.71
N CYS A 249 -4.54 9.15 -16.39
CA CYS A 249 -5.63 9.76 -15.61
C CYS A 249 -5.58 11.30 -15.66
N LEU A 250 -4.36 11.87 -15.63
CA LEU A 250 -4.17 13.32 -15.80
C LEU A 250 -4.58 13.76 -17.22
N LEU A 251 -4.17 13.01 -18.25
CA LEU A 251 -4.58 13.30 -19.63
C LEU A 251 -6.10 13.15 -19.82
N ALA A 252 -6.73 12.16 -19.21
CA ALA A 252 -8.19 11.97 -19.27
C ALA A 252 -8.95 13.18 -18.70
N PHE A 253 -8.49 13.73 -17.57
CA PHE A 253 -9.05 14.94 -17.00
C PHE A 253 -8.97 16.12 -17.98
N TRP A 254 -7.79 16.33 -18.56
CA TRP A 254 -7.49 17.49 -19.40
C TRP A 254 -8.14 17.43 -20.80
N THR A 255 -8.22 16.24 -21.39
CA THR A 255 -8.75 16.01 -22.75
C THR A 255 -10.26 15.74 -22.78
N GLY A 256 -10.95 15.83 -21.64
CA GLY A 256 -12.36 15.45 -21.56
C GLY A 256 -12.63 13.97 -21.83
N GLY A 257 -11.59 13.14 -21.79
CA GLY A 257 -11.68 11.71 -22.12
C GLY A 257 -11.61 11.39 -23.62
N ASP A 258 -11.15 12.32 -24.47
CA ASP A 258 -10.87 12.00 -25.88
C ASP A 258 -9.68 11.02 -25.98
N GLN A 259 -10.00 9.76 -26.27
CA GLN A 259 -9.02 8.68 -26.44
C GLN A 259 -7.93 9.00 -27.48
N THR A 260 -8.31 9.64 -28.58
CA THR A 260 -7.42 9.97 -29.69
C THR A 260 -6.43 11.06 -29.27
N GLN A 261 -6.91 12.05 -28.54
CA GLN A 261 -6.09 13.14 -28.01
C GLN A 261 -5.15 12.62 -26.89
N MET A 262 -5.68 11.78 -25.98
CA MET A 262 -4.88 11.13 -24.94
C MET A 262 -3.75 10.28 -25.52
N GLU A 263 -4.01 9.53 -26.60
CA GLU A 263 -2.98 8.72 -27.25
C GLU A 263 -1.88 9.58 -27.88
N GLN A 264 -2.25 10.65 -28.57
CA GLN A 264 -1.30 11.58 -29.19
C GLN A 264 -0.42 12.28 -28.14
N LEU A 265 -1.01 12.70 -27.03
CA LEU A 265 -0.30 13.34 -25.93
C LEU A 265 0.61 12.34 -25.19
N PHE A 266 0.16 11.11 -24.93
CA PHE A 266 0.99 10.10 -24.27
C PHE A 266 2.23 9.75 -25.10
N ARG A 267 2.09 9.65 -26.43
CA ARG A 267 3.22 9.41 -27.35
C ARG A 267 4.25 10.54 -27.38
N GLN A 268 3.87 11.75 -26.95
CA GLN A 268 4.78 12.90 -26.82
C GLN A 268 5.47 12.96 -25.44
N SER A 269 5.05 12.12 -24.49
CA SER A 269 5.65 12.04 -23.16
C SER A 269 6.94 11.21 -23.14
N GLY A 270 7.76 11.40 -22.10
CA GLY A 270 8.95 10.60 -21.84
C GLY A 270 8.68 9.17 -21.35
N LEU A 271 7.42 8.77 -21.16
CA LEU A 271 7.02 7.42 -20.71
C LEU A 271 6.76 6.43 -21.86
N ILE A 272 6.74 6.91 -23.11
CA ILE A 272 6.46 6.06 -24.28
C ILE A 272 7.50 4.94 -24.45
N ARG A 273 7.02 3.72 -24.74
CA ARG A 273 7.85 2.50 -24.88
C ARG A 273 7.21 1.48 -25.82
N GLU A 274 8.00 0.50 -26.29
CA GLU A 274 7.53 -0.56 -27.20
C GLU A 274 6.29 -1.31 -26.67
N LYS A 275 6.24 -1.53 -25.34
CA LYS A 275 5.10 -2.12 -24.63
C LYS A 275 3.77 -1.37 -24.87
N TRP A 276 3.81 -0.09 -25.18
CA TRP A 276 2.59 0.71 -25.42
C TRP A 276 1.77 0.15 -26.59
N ASP A 277 2.45 -0.31 -27.64
CA ASP A 277 1.85 -0.83 -28.87
C ASP A 277 1.74 -2.37 -28.87
N GLU A 278 2.15 -3.04 -27.78
CA GLU A 278 2.08 -4.49 -27.65
C GLU A 278 0.63 -4.94 -27.37
N VAL A 279 0.18 -5.95 -28.10
CA VAL A 279 -1.10 -6.62 -27.85
C VAL A 279 -0.96 -7.47 -26.60
N HIS A 280 -1.60 -7.01 -25.53
CA HIS A 280 -1.49 -7.61 -24.20
C HIS A 280 -2.75 -8.32 -23.74
N TYR A 281 -3.85 -8.19 -24.47
CA TYR A 281 -5.16 -8.68 -24.07
C TYR A 281 -5.73 -9.66 -25.11
N ALA A 282 -6.57 -10.58 -24.63
CA ALA A 282 -7.13 -11.67 -25.43
C ALA A 282 -8.16 -11.19 -26.48
N ASP A 283 -8.66 -9.96 -26.33
CA ASP A 283 -9.53 -9.26 -27.28
C ASP A 283 -8.74 -8.60 -28.44
N GLY A 284 -7.41 -8.63 -28.38
CA GLY A 284 -6.54 -8.04 -29.39
C GLY A 284 -6.15 -6.58 -29.12
N SER A 285 -6.61 -5.99 -28.01
CA SER A 285 -6.25 -4.63 -27.63
C SER A 285 -4.80 -4.51 -27.16
N THR A 286 -4.20 -3.36 -27.45
CA THR A 286 -2.86 -3.01 -26.98
C THR A 286 -2.87 -2.60 -25.51
N TYR A 287 -1.70 -2.61 -24.88
CA TYR A 287 -1.55 -2.11 -23.52
C TYR A 287 -1.88 -0.61 -23.42
N GLY A 288 -1.52 0.19 -24.42
CA GLY A 288 -1.87 1.62 -24.46
C GLY A 288 -3.38 1.84 -24.52
N GLU A 289 -4.07 1.16 -25.43
CA GLU A 289 -5.53 1.25 -25.59
C GLU A 289 -6.26 0.92 -24.28
N LYS A 290 -5.90 -0.18 -23.61
CA LYS A 290 -6.51 -0.53 -22.31
C LYS A 290 -6.12 0.42 -21.19
N THR A 291 -4.94 1.03 -21.24
CA THR A 291 -4.53 2.00 -20.22
C THR A 291 -5.34 3.30 -20.36
N ILE A 292 -5.59 3.74 -21.59
CA ILE A 292 -6.45 4.89 -21.89
C ILE A 292 -7.92 4.61 -21.52
N GLU A 293 -8.48 3.47 -21.94
CA GLU A 293 -9.85 3.07 -21.57
C GLU A 293 -10.04 3.05 -20.04
N ARG A 294 -9.07 2.49 -19.31
CA ARG A 294 -9.11 2.44 -17.85
C ARG A 294 -8.97 3.80 -17.20
N ALA A 295 -8.14 4.69 -17.76
CA ALA A 295 -8.00 6.05 -17.25
C ALA A 295 -9.30 6.85 -17.42
N ILE A 296 -9.97 6.77 -18.57
CA ILE A 296 -11.26 7.42 -18.80
C ILE A 296 -12.33 6.88 -17.85
N ALA A 297 -12.37 5.56 -17.64
CA ALA A 297 -13.32 4.94 -16.72
C ALA A 297 -13.05 5.26 -15.24
N THR A 298 -11.80 5.60 -14.88
CA THR A 298 -11.38 5.92 -13.51
C THR A 298 -11.55 7.41 -13.18
N THR A 299 -11.48 8.28 -14.20
CA THR A 299 -11.58 9.73 -14.03
C THR A 299 -13.05 10.16 -14.04
N SER A 300 -13.57 10.61 -12.89
CA SER A 300 -14.96 11.04 -12.71
C SER A 300 -15.19 12.55 -12.91
N GLU A 301 -14.12 13.32 -13.10
CA GLU A 301 -14.15 14.78 -13.31
C GLU A 301 -13.38 15.10 -14.61
N PHE A 302 -13.98 15.89 -15.50
CA PHE A 302 -13.40 16.25 -16.79
C PHE A 302 -13.29 17.78 -16.90
N TYR A 303 -12.25 18.25 -17.57
CA TYR A 303 -12.04 19.67 -17.83
C TYR A 303 -13.09 20.18 -18.82
N ASP A 304 -13.94 21.11 -18.37
CA ASP A 304 -14.97 21.76 -19.18
C ASP A 304 -14.49 23.17 -19.58
N PRO A 305 -14.22 23.43 -20.87
CA PRO A 305 -13.82 24.76 -21.35
C PRO A 305 -14.96 25.80 -21.31
N ASP A 306 -16.22 25.38 -21.29
CA ASP A 306 -17.41 26.24 -21.18
C ASP A 306 -17.77 26.57 -19.72
N ALA A 307 -17.10 25.94 -18.74
CA ALA A 307 -17.08 26.37 -17.35
C ALA A 307 -16.15 27.57 -17.09
N GLY A 308 -15.77 28.31 -18.15
CA GLY A 308 -14.90 29.48 -18.07
C GLY A 308 -15.66 30.78 -17.78
N ASP A 309 -15.48 31.33 -16.57
CA ASP A 309 -15.01 32.71 -16.30
C ASP A 309 -15.35 33.14 -14.85
N ASP A 310 -14.52 32.75 -13.89
CA ASP A 310 -14.42 33.47 -12.60
C ASP A 310 -12.95 33.75 -12.20
N THR A 311 -12.03 33.65 -13.16
CA THR A 311 -10.65 34.14 -13.03
C THR A 311 -10.45 35.30 -13.97
N ALA A 312 -10.86 36.49 -13.51
CA ALA A 312 -10.69 37.76 -14.19
C ALA A 312 -9.24 37.99 -14.66
N ASP A 313 -9.10 38.15 -15.97
CA ASP A 313 -7.93 38.60 -16.72
C ASP A 313 -7.39 39.95 -16.20
N PRO A 314 -6.08 40.07 -15.87
CA PRO A 314 -5.48 41.31 -15.40
C PRO A 314 -4.79 42.08 -16.55
N HIS A 315 -5.53 42.71 -17.48
CA HIS A 315 -4.96 43.83 -18.25
C HIS A 315 -5.99 44.83 -18.84
N GLY A 316 -6.18 45.96 -18.15
CA GLY A 316 -6.79 47.20 -18.65
C GLY A 316 -6.47 48.40 -17.75
N PRO A 317 -6.20 49.62 -18.27
CA PRO A 317 -5.32 50.63 -17.67
C PRO A 317 -5.97 51.51 -16.55
N PRO A 318 -5.18 52.32 -15.82
CA PRO A 318 -5.32 52.52 -14.39
C PRO A 318 -6.30 53.62 -14.00
N ASP A 319 -7.05 53.40 -12.92
CA ASP A 319 -7.37 54.49 -12.01
C ASP A 319 -7.42 54.05 -10.54
N ARG A 320 -6.91 54.95 -9.69
CA ARG A 320 -6.66 54.79 -8.24
C ARG A 320 -7.94 54.34 -7.51
N VAL A 321 -7.90 53.55 -6.43
CA VAL A 321 -7.34 53.86 -5.10
C VAL A 321 -7.00 52.58 -4.31
N THR A 322 -5.89 52.65 -3.59
CA THR A 322 -5.19 51.69 -2.69
C THR A 322 -5.93 51.23 -1.43
N ALA A 323 -5.68 49.96 -1.02
CA ALA A 323 -5.14 49.49 0.29
C ALA A 323 -5.51 48.00 0.50
N GLY A 324 -4.66 47.03 0.86
CA GLY A 324 -3.22 46.92 1.15
C GLY A 324 -2.96 45.52 1.75
N SER A 325 -2.19 44.68 1.07
CA SER A 325 -1.63 43.43 1.62
C SER A 325 -0.12 43.60 1.78
N THR A 326 0.39 43.31 2.97
CA THR A 326 1.76 43.63 3.36
C THR A 326 2.80 42.67 2.76
N PRO A 327 3.99 43.14 2.36
CA PRO A 327 5.09 42.33 1.78
C PRO A 327 5.71 41.23 2.68
N ASP A 328 5.23 41.08 3.91
CA ASP A 328 5.86 40.29 4.98
C ASP A 328 5.53 38.78 4.90
N GLU A 329 4.42 38.41 4.25
CA GLU A 329 3.97 37.01 4.15
C GLU A 329 4.72 36.19 3.08
N ALA A 330 5.01 36.80 1.93
CA ALA A 330 5.75 36.15 0.84
C ALA A 330 7.23 35.93 1.21
N ASP A 331 7.82 36.83 2.00
CA ASP A 331 9.21 36.74 2.46
C ASP A 331 9.38 35.68 3.57
N ARG A 332 8.39 35.56 4.46
CA ARG A 332 8.32 34.47 5.44
C ARG A 332 8.17 33.10 4.79
N SER A 333 7.35 32.99 3.75
CA SER A 333 7.14 31.73 3.04
C SER A 333 8.39 31.26 2.30
N ARG A 334 9.15 32.19 1.67
CA ARG A 334 10.46 31.87 1.07
C ARG A 334 11.53 31.50 2.09
N THR A 335 11.56 32.19 3.22
CA THR A 335 12.50 31.90 4.31
C THR A 335 12.22 30.52 4.91
N TYR A 336 10.94 30.18 5.07
CA TYR A 336 10.49 28.87 5.53
C TYR A 336 10.86 27.74 4.57
N LEU A 337 10.63 27.91 3.27
CA LEU A 337 11.04 26.91 2.26
C LEU A 337 12.57 26.74 2.21
N ALA A 338 13.33 27.82 2.33
CA ALA A 338 14.79 27.75 2.34
C ALA A 338 15.31 26.97 3.55
N GLU A 339 14.75 27.19 4.74
CA GLU A 339 15.14 26.47 5.95
C GLU A 339 14.71 24.99 5.89
N LYS A 340 13.52 24.68 5.33
CA LYS A 340 13.08 23.30 5.12
C LYS A 340 13.98 22.55 4.15
N ASN A 341 14.36 23.16 3.03
CA ASN A 341 15.27 22.56 2.06
C ASN A 341 16.67 22.34 2.65
N ARG A 342 17.11 23.23 3.54
CA ARG A 342 18.35 23.06 4.28
C ARG A 342 18.29 21.86 5.23
N LEU A 343 17.23 21.76 6.05
CA LEU A 343 17.05 20.63 6.98
C LEU A 343 16.93 19.29 6.25
N LEU A 344 16.26 19.27 5.10
CA LEU A 344 16.19 18.09 4.24
C LEU A 344 17.58 17.71 3.70
N SER A 345 18.39 18.69 3.28
CA SER A 345 19.75 18.42 2.83
C SER A 345 20.63 17.87 3.96
N GLU A 346 20.54 18.46 5.16
CA GLU A 346 21.27 17.96 6.35
C GLU A 346 20.84 16.53 6.72
N ARG A 347 19.57 16.18 6.55
CA ARG A 347 19.07 14.82 6.78
C ARG A 347 19.52 13.84 5.70
N VAL A 348 19.59 14.26 4.44
CA VAL A 348 20.13 13.43 3.35
C VAL A 348 21.60 13.12 3.62
N ASP A 349 22.41 14.14 3.98
CA ASP A 349 23.83 13.94 4.31
C ASP A 349 24.02 12.95 5.48
N GLU A 350 23.17 13.03 6.52
CA GLU A 350 23.20 12.10 7.66
C GLU A 350 22.84 10.66 7.25
N LEU A 351 21.84 10.50 6.38
CA LEU A 351 21.43 9.20 5.87
C LEU A 351 22.49 8.58 4.96
N GLU A 352 23.14 9.38 4.11
CA GLU A 352 24.26 8.94 3.29
C GLU A 352 25.45 8.48 4.14
N ALA A 353 25.81 9.23 5.20
CA ALA A 353 26.86 8.82 6.14
C ALA A 353 26.50 7.52 6.88
N THR A 354 25.23 7.33 7.22
CA THR A 354 24.75 6.10 7.88
C THR A 354 24.80 4.91 6.92
N LEU A 355 24.45 5.12 5.65
CA LEU A 355 24.55 4.10 4.60
C LEU A 355 26.01 3.70 4.35
N GLU A 356 26.93 4.66 4.31
CA GLU A 356 28.35 4.37 4.17
C GLU A 356 28.87 3.54 5.35
N GLN A 357 28.54 3.92 6.59
CA GLN A 357 28.91 3.16 7.79
C GLN A 357 28.35 1.74 7.77
N LYS A 358 27.08 1.56 7.37
CA LYS A 358 26.46 0.23 7.28
C LYS A 358 27.11 -0.62 6.19
N THR A 359 27.49 -0.01 5.06
CA THR A 359 28.18 -0.69 3.96
C THR A 359 29.55 -1.20 4.41
N GLU A 360 30.35 -0.37 5.08
CA GLU A 360 31.65 -0.78 5.64
C GLU A 360 31.50 -1.90 6.68
N ARG A 361 30.43 -1.85 7.49
CA ARG A 361 30.11 -2.90 8.45
C ARG A 361 29.76 -4.23 7.78
N ILE A 362 29.02 -4.18 6.67
CA ILE A 362 28.67 -5.36 5.88
C ILE A 362 29.95 -5.98 5.30
N GLU A 363 30.80 -5.19 4.64
CA GLU A 363 32.07 -5.67 4.07
C GLU A 363 32.96 -6.33 5.14
N THR A 364 33.01 -5.75 6.34
CA THR A 364 33.76 -6.31 7.48
C THR A 364 33.19 -7.66 7.93
N LEU A 365 31.85 -7.78 7.99
CA LEU A 365 31.19 -9.02 8.39
C LEU A 365 31.35 -10.11 7.33
N GLU A 366 31.26 -9.75 6.05
CA GLU A 366 31.50 -10.67 4.93
C GLU A 366 32.93 -11.23 4.95
N ALA A 367 33.93 -10.37 5.18
CA ALA A 367 35.32 -10.82 5.32
C ALA A 367 35.54 -11.75 6.53
N GLU A 368 34.85 -11.50 7.65
CA GLU A 368 34.93 -12.38 8.82
C GLU A 368 34.21 -13.72 8.58
N ILE A 369 33.08 -13.72 7.86
CA ILE A 369 32.39 -14.95 7.44
C ILE A 369 33.30 -15.77 6.52
N GLU A 370 33.97 -15.16 5.55
CA GLU A 370 34.93 -15.84 4.67
C GLU A 370 36.07 -16.44 5.48
N ARG A 371 36.68 -15.67 6.38
CA ARG A 371 37.76 -16.15 7.27
C ARG A 371 37.34 -17.35 8.11
N LEU A 372 36.15 -17.29 8.74
CA LEU A 372 35.63 -18.37 9.56
C LEU A 372 35.30 -19.62 8.72
N THR A 373 34.83 -19.41 7.49
CA THR A 373 34.56 -20.50 6.55
C THR A 373 35.85 -21.23 6.16
N ASP A 374 36.91 -20.48 5.85
CA ASP A 374 38.24 -21.06 5.56
C ASP A 374 38.83 -21.79 6.76
N GLU A 375 38.68 -21.23 7.98
CA GLU A 375 39.17 -21.85 9.22
C GLU A 375 38.42 -23.18 9.51
N LEU A 376 37.12 -23.24 9.23
CA LEU A 376 36.34 -24.47 9.34
C LEU A 376 36.77 -25.51 8.29
N ALA A 377 36.92 -25.10 7.03
CA ALA A 377 37.37 -25.99 5.96
C ALA A 377 38.76 -26.60 6.24
N ALA A 378 39.68 -25.81 6.83
CA ALA A 378 40.99 -26.30 7.24
C ALA A 378 40.89 -27.33 8.38
N ARG A 379 40.04 -27.10 9.39
CA ARG A 379 39.80 -28.06 10.49
C ARG A 379 39.19 -29.36 10.00
N ASP A 380 38.24 -29.29 9.07
CA ASP A 380 37.61 -30.47 8.50
C ASP A 380 38.64 -31.30 7.71
N GLY A 381 39.51 -30.66 6.91
CA GLY A 381 40.59 -31.33 6.20
C GLY A 381 41.66 -31.98 7.11
N GLU A 382 42.00 -31.35 8.24
CA GLU A 382 42.90 -31.95 9.25
C GLU A 382 42.25 -33.17 9.93
N THR A 383 40.93 -33.13 10.14
CA THR A 383 40.17 -34.24 10.73
C THR A 383 40.08 -35.43 9.76
N GLU A 384 39.91 -35.17 8.47
CA GLU A 384 39.91 -36.20 7.42
C GLU A 384 41.30 -36.83 7.22
N GLN A 385 42.38 -36.04 7.20
CA GLN A 385 43.76 -36.57 7.13
C GLN A 385 44.12 -37.45 8.33
N SER A 386 43.71 -37.04 9.54
CA SER A 386 43.97 -37.83 10.74
C SER A 386 43.12 -39.12 10.81
N GLN A 387 41.94 -39.15 10.19
CA GLN A 387 41.17 -40.40 9.99
C GLN A 387 41.76 -41.31 8.91
N GLU A 388 42.33 -40.77 7.83
CA GLU A 388 43.00 -41.56 6.80
C GLU A 388 44.31 -42.17 7.30
N GLU A 389 45.12 -41.44 8.08
CA GLU A 389 46.37 -41.95 8.68
C GLU A 389 46.13 -43.06 9.73
N ASP A 390 45.03 -42.98 10.49
CA ASP A 390 44.61 -44.02 11.46
C ASP A 390 44.01 -45.26 10.74
N SER A 391 43.49 -45.09 9.52
CA SER A 391 43.06 -46.21 8.66
C SER A 391 44.21 -46.89 7.91
N GLY A 392 45.26 -46.15 7.57
CA GLY A 392 46.44 -46.65 6.85
C GLY A 392 47.41 -47.46 7.71
N THR A 393 47.42 -47.25 9.03
CA THR A 393 48.26 -48.01 9.97
C THR A 393 47.66 -49.36 10.41
N ALA A 394 46.40 -49.65 10.04
CA ALA A 394 45.77 -50.94 10.29
C ALA A 394 46.01 -52.00 9.19
N SER A 395 46.75 -51.68 8.11
CA SER A 395 46.93 -52.56 6.93
C SER A 395 48.30 -53.25 6.80
N GLU A 396 49.12 -53.31 7.86
CA GLU A 396 50.32 -54.16 7.86
C GLU A 396 50.50 -54.88 9.21
N THR A 397 49.62 -55.84 9.51
CA THR A 397 50.00 -57.06 10.23
C THR A 397 48.93 -58.15 10.05
N GLY A 398 49.27 -59.15 9.21
CA GLY A 398 48.96 -60.57 9.44
C GLY A 398 47.52 -61.06 9.34
N ASP A 399 47.26 -61.87 8.30
CA ASP A 399 46.33 -63.00 8.29
C ASP A 399 46.26 -63.75 9.65
N ASP A 400 45.06 -63.86 10.23
CA ASP A 400 44.31 -65.13 10.40
C ASP A 400 42.87 -64.83 10.92
N PRO A 401 41.84 -65.64 10.59
CA PRO A 401 40.44 -65.26 10.72
C PRO A 401 39.78 -65.62 12.07
N GLU A 402 38.75 -64.85 12.37
CA GLU A 402 37.60 -65.02 13.28
C GLU A 402 37.02 -66.48 13.43
N PRO A 403 36.11 -66.79 14.40
CA PRO A 403 35.19 -65.85 15.08
C PRO A 403 34.87 -66.08 16.58
N ALA A 404 34.30 -65.02 17.17
CA ALA A 404 33.22 -65.03 18.17
C ALA A 404 33.43 -65.80 19.50
N SER A 405 33.53 -65.05 20.61
CA SER A 405 32.60 -65.14 21.74
C SER A 405 33.06 -64.26 22.92
N MET A 406 32.10 -63.67 23.61
CA MET A 406 32.14 -63.09 24.98
C MET A 406 32.12 -61.56 25.10
N LEU A 407 31.03 -60.95 24.63
CA LEU A 407 30.39 -59.87 25.40
C LEU A 407 29.65 -60.49 26.60
N ARG A 408 30.33 -60.57 27.75
CA ARG A 408 29.70 -60.71 29.07
C ARG A 408 30.47 -59.89 30.09
N ARG A 409 29.72 -59.09 30.87
CA ARG A 409 30.13 -58.35 32.09
C ARG A 409 31.03 -57.13 31.81
N PHE A 410 30.73 -55.89 32.18
CA PHE A 410 29.91 -55.25 33.23
C PHE A 410 29.41 -53.93 32.60
N PHE A 411 28.15 -53.52 32.71
CA PHE A 411 27.62 -52.80 33.87
C PHE A 411 26.11 -53.03 33.97
N GLY A 412 25.67 -53.49 35.13
CA GLY A 412 24.28 -53.43 35.55
C GLY A 412 24.18 -52.61 36.83
N GLY A 413 23.07 -51.90 36.95
CA GLY A 413 22.54 -51.32 38.19
C GLY A 413 22.93 -49.84 38.38
N ARG A 414 22.01 -48.91 38.69
CA ARG A 414 20.65 -49.06 39.23
C ARG A 414 19.86 -47.77 38.97
N SER A 415 18.62 -47.94 38.57
CA SER A 415 17.53 -47.00 38.84
C SER A 415 17.04 -47.22 40.27
N GLU A 416 16.71 -46.13 40.96
CA GLU A 416 15.50 -45.97 41.77
C GLU A 416 15.01 -44.53 41.60
#